data_AF-A0A2E7C030-F1
#
_entry.id   AF-A0A2E7C030-F1
#
_cell.length_a   1.000
_cell.length_b   1.000
_cell.length_c   1.000
_cell.angle_alpha   90.00
_cell.angle_beta   90.00
_cell.angle_gamma   90.00
#
_symmetry.space_group_name_H-M   'P 1'
#
loop_
_entity.id
_entity.type
_entity.pdbx_description
1 polymer ?
#
loop_
_entity_poly.entity_id
_entity_poly.type
_entity_poly.pdbx_seq_one_letter_code
_entity_poly.pdbx_strand_id
1 'polypeptide(L)'
;MARYSTAFKAKAVARLLPPESATLEDVSRDLGVRADTLSRWRAEALSDSQDRLWTGPARLEAVIHTASLDEAGRSAWCRENGVYPAELEQWRTQAGESLSDLSSTTALSKTDRASRKEIRKLQRDLARKEKALAETAALLVLSKKLEAIFHESGDE
;
A
#
# COMPACT_ATOMS: atom_id res chain seq x y z
N MET A 1 -6.15 8.84 23.13
CA MET A 1 -6.28 9.86 22.07
C MET A 1 -7.75 9.90 21.65
N ALA A 2 -8.37 11.08 21.64
CA ALA A 2 -9.75 11.22 21.17
C ALA A 2 -9.84 10.74 19.70
N ARG A 3 -10.69 9.74 19.45
CA ARG A 3 -10.95 9.25 18.10
C ARG A 3 -12.01 10.14 17.47
N TYR A 4 -11.58 11.17 16.73
CA TYR A 4 -12.49 11.98 15.91
C TYR A 4 -13.01 11.15 14.73
N SER A 5 -14.29 11.29 14.39
CA SER A 5 -14.85 10.63 13.21
C SER A 5 -14.32 11.28 11.93
N THR A 6 -14.28 10.51 10.84
CA THR A 6 -13.84 10.99 9.51
C THR A 6 -14.70 12.15 9.02
N ALA A 7 -16.02 12.07 9.22
CA ALA A 7 -16.96 13.13 8.87
C ALA A 7 -16.70 14.44 9.66
N PHE A 8 -16.37 14.32 10.95
CA PHE A 8 -16.03 15.49 11.77
C PHE A 8 -14.71 16.13 11.31
N LYS A 9 -13.67 15.34 11.05
CA LYS A 9 -12.40 15.81 10.50
C LYS A 9 -12.62 16.53 9.17
N ALA A 10 -13.41 15.97 8.27
CA ALA A 10 -13.72 16.59 6.97
C ALA A 10 -14.42 17.94 7.12
N LYS A 11 -15.41 18.04 8.02
CA LYS A 11 -16.10 19.31 8.30
C LYS A 11 -15.16 20.37 8.88
N ALA A 12 -14.29 19.99 9.81
CA ALA A 12 -13.31 20.91 10.39
C ALA A 12 -12.32 21.42 9.33
N VAL A 13 -11.83 20.53 8.47
CA VAL A 13 -10.93 20.90 7.36
C VAL A 13 -11.63 21.77 6.32
N ALA A 14 -12.89 21.53 6.00
CA ALA A 14 -13.64 22.33 5.03
C ALA A 14 -13.72 23.81 5.42
N ARG A 15 -13.84 24.13 6.71
CA ARG A 15 -13.80 25.52 7.21
C ARG A 15 -12.43 26.19 7.03
N LEU A 16 -11.35 25.40 7.09
CA LEU A 16 -9.97 25.89 6.99
C LEU A 16 -9.49 26.07 5.53
N LEU A 17 -10.26 25.59 4.57
CA LEU A 17 -9.97 25.65 3.13
C LEU A 17 -10.93 26.62 2.43
N PRO A 18 -10.63 27.06 1.20
CA PRO A 18 -11.58 27.80 0.38
C PRO A 18 -12.90 27.03 0.24
N PRO A 19 -14.07 27.70 0.33
CA PRO A 19 -14.27 29.15 0.31
C PRO A 19 -14.17 29.86 1.66
N GLU A 20 -14.36 29.20 2.79
CA GLU A 20 -14.43 29.86 4.12
C GLU A 20 -13.07 30.41 4.57
N SER A 21 -11.98 29.66 4.36
CA SER A 21 -10.60 30.04 4.70
C SER A 21 -10.43 30.55 6.15
N ALA A 22 -11.16 29.97 7.11
CA ALA A 22 -11.11 30.37 8.51
C ALA A 22 -9.73 30.13 9.15
N THR A 23 -9.40 30.90 10.19
CA THR A 23 -8.14 30.77 10.92
C THR A 23 -8.13 29.49 11.77
N LEU A 24 -6.94 28.97 12.08
CA LEU A 24 -6.81 27.78 12.92
C LEU A 24 -7.33 28.05 14.33
N GLU A 25 -7.14 29.27 14.83
CA GLU A 25 -7.52 29.73 16.17
C GLU A 25 -9.03 29.83 16.34
N ASP A 26 -9.75 30.31 15.31
CA ASP A 26 -11.20 30.42 15.35
C ASP A 26 -11.85 29.03 15.30
N VAL A 27 -11.39 28.14 14.40
CA VAL A 27 -11.90 26.77 14.33
C VAL A 27 -11.54 25.98 15.59
N SER A 28 -10.38 26.27 16.20
CA SER A 28 -9.96 25.67 17.47
C SER A 28 -10.89 26.04 18.62
N ARG A 29 -11.23 27.34 18.75
CA ARG A 29 -12.18 27.85 19.76
C ARG A 29 -13.58 27.27 19.56
N ASP A 30 -14.05 27.20 18.31
CA ASP A 30 -15.40 26.73 17.99
C ASP A 30 -15.59 25.23 18.22
N LEU A 31 -14.61 24.41 17.81
CA LEU A 31 -14.72 22.95 17.81
C LEU A 31 -14.05 22.27 19.02
N GLY A 32 -13.33 23.04 19.85
CA GLY A 32 -12.58 22.50 20.98
C GLY A 32 -11.43 21.57 20.58
N VAL A 33 -10.95 21.68 19.35
CA VAL A 33 -9.81 20.89 18.82
C VAL A 33 -8.56 21.77 18.86
N ARG A 34 -7.43 21.23 19.32
CA ARG A 34 -6.17 22.00 19.34
C ARG A 34 -5.75 22.44 17.92
N ALA A 35 -5.24 23.67 17.81
CA ALA A 35 -4.77 24.24 16.55
C ALA A 35 -3.71 23.38 15.83
N ASP A 36 -2.83 22.71 16.58
CA ASP A 36 -1.82 21.80 16.03
C ASP A 36 -2.43 20.60 15.29
N THR A 37 -3.54 20.09 15.79
CA THR A 37 -4.24 18.92 15.26
C THR A 37 -5.00 19.31 14.00
N LEU A 38 -5.63 20.49 14.01
CA LEU A 38 -6.27 21.10 12.85
C LEU A 38 -5.26 21.41 11.74
N SER A 39 -4.08 21.93 12.09
CA SER A 39 -2.98 22.19 11.16
C SER A 39 -2.54 20.91 10.44
N ARG A 40 -2.34 19.82 11.19
CA ARG A 40 -2.00 18.52 10.62
C ARG A 40 -3.10 18.00 9.69
N TRP A 41 -4.37 18.10 10.07
CA TRP A 41 -5.48 17.66 9.22
C TRP A 41 -5.61 18.47 7.95
N ARG A 42 -5.37 19.79 8.02
CA ARG A 42 -5.34 20.67 6.84
C ARG A 42 -4.20 20.29 5.91
N ALA A 43 -3.00 20.05 6.44
CA ALA A 43 -1.84 19.64 5.65
C ALA A 43 -2.09 18.29 4.94
N GLU A 44 -2.64 17.31 5.65
CA GLU A 44 -2.99 16.00 5.09
C GLU A 44 -4.04 16.11 3.97
N ALA A 45 -5.06 16.94 4.14
CA ALA A 45 -6.09 17.15 3.13
C ALA A 45 -5.57 17.88 1.87
N LEU A 46 -4.60 18.79 2.04
CA LEU A 46 -3.92 19.46 0.92
C LEU A 46 -2.99 18.50 0.17
N SER A 47 -2.34 17.57 0.88
CA SER A 47 -1.52 16.53 0.25
C SER A 47 -2.40 15.56 -0.54
N ASP A 48 -3.51 15.10 0.04
CA ASP A 48 -4.42 14.15 -0.60
C ASP A 48 -5.11 14.74 -1.85
N SER A 49 -5.41 16.05 -1.82
CA SER A 49 -5.93 16.75 -2.99
C SER A 49 -4.88 16.92 -4.09
N GLN A 50 -3.64 17.25 -3.74
CA GLN A 50 -2.52 17.32 -4.69
C GLN A 50 -2.22 15.96 -5.32
N ASP A 51 -2.19 14.88 -4.52
CA ASP A 51 -2.00 13.52 -5.03
C ASP A 51 -3.14 13.07 -5.96
N ARG A 52 -4.38 13.51 -5.68
CA ARG A 52 -5.52 13.26 -6.57
C ARG A 52 -5.44 14.05 -7.88
N LEU A 53 -4.87 15.25 -7.87
CA LEU A 53 -4.66 16.06 -9.08
C LEU A 53 -3.51 15.51 -9.93
N TRP A 54 -2.41 15.13 -9.30
CA TRP A 54 -1.19 14.64 -9.97
C TRP A 54 -1.19 13.12 -10.14
N THR A 55 -2.02 12.64 -11.06
CA THR A 55 -1.96 11.24 -11.52
C THR A 55 -0.66 10.93 -12.25
N GLY A 56 -0.26 9.66 -12.34
CA GLY A 56 0.95 9.24 -13.07
C GLY A 56 1.04 9.81 -14.51
N PRO A 57 -0.03 9.73 -15.32
CA PRO A 57 -0.07 10.37 -16.63
C PRO A 57 0.08 11.90 -16.58
N ALA A 58 -0.59 12.58 -15.65
CA ALA A 58 -0.49 14.04 -15.51
C ALA A 58 0.94 14.49 -15.12
N ARG A 59 1.62 13.74 -14.25
CA ARG A 59 3.03 13.97 -13.91
C ARG A 59 3.93 13.80 -15.14
N LEU A 60 3.68 12.79 -15.97
CA LEU A 60 4.45 12.57 -17.20
C LEU A 60 4.22 13.71 -18.21
N GLU A 61 2.98 14.15 -18.41
CA GLU A 61 2.66 15.28 -19.28
C GLU A 61 3.34 16.57 -18.81
N ALA A 62 3.33 16.84 -17.50
CA ALA A 62 4.04 17.97 -16.91
C ALA A 62 5.55 17.91 -17.19
N VAL A 63 6.19 16.76 -17.01
CA VAL A 63 7.62 16.55 -17.30
C VAL A 63 7.91 16.76 -18.79
N ILE A 64 7.05 16.27 -19.69
CA ILE A 64 7.22 16.45 -21.14
C ILE A 64 7.07 17.93 -21.53
N HIS A 65 6.03 18.60 -21.04
CA HIS A 65 5.77 20.01 -21.34
C HIS A 65 6.95 20.91 -20.90
N THR A 66 7.41 20.70 -19.67
CA THR A 66 8.49 21.49 -19.05
C THR A 66 9.88 21.16 -19.58
N ALA A 67 10.07 20.02 -20.27
CA ALA A 67 11.38 19.63 -20.82
C ALA A 67 11.92 20.60 -21.88
N SER A 68 11.04 21.35 -22.56
CA SER A 68 11.42 22.35 -23.58
C SER A 68 11.67 23.75 -23.00
N LEU A 69 11.31 23.98 -21.74
CA LEU A 69 11.40 25.29 -21.10
C LEU A 69 12.77 25.51 -20.46
N ASP A 70 13.21 26.76 -20.43
CA ASP A 70 14.38 27.19 -19.66
C ASP A 70 14.06 27.21 -18.14
N GLU A 71 15.07 27.48 -17.30
CA GLU A 71 14.89 27.50 -15.83
C GLU A 71 13.82 28.51 -15.38
N ALA A 72 13.77 29.67 -16.04
CA ALA A 72 12.79 30.72 -15.74
C ALA A 72 11.36 30.26 -16.12
N GLY A 73 11.19 29.69 -17.31
CA GLY A 73 9.91 29.16 -17.80
C GLY A 73 9.41 28.00 -16.95
N ARG A 74 10.30 27.08 -16.54
CA ARG A 74 9.95 25.99 -15.61
C ARG A 74 9.49 26.53 -14.26
N SER A 75 10.23 27.49 -13.70
CA SER A 75 9.87 28.12 -12.42
C SER A 75 8.53 28.86 -12.48
N ALA A 76 8.23 29.53 -13.59
CA ALA A 76 6.95 30.20 -13.79
C ALA A 76 5.79 29.19 -13.89
N TRP A 77 5.95 28.17 -14.73
CA TRP A 77 4.96 27.09 -14.90
C TRP A 77 4.67 26.36 -13.58
N CYS A 78 5.72 26.07 -12.79
CA CYS A 78 5.62 25.49 -11.46
C CYS A 78 4.70 26.31 -10.52
N ARG A 79 4.85 27.64 -10.51
CA ARG A 79 4.01 28.52 -9.68
C ARG A 79 2.55 28.55 -10.12
N GLU A 80 2.31 28.53 -11.44
CA GLU A 80 0.96 28.52 -12.01
C GLU A 80 0.23 27.21 -11.73
N ASN A 81 0.94 26.08 -11.76
CA ASN A 81 0.37 24.75 -11.60
C ASN A 81 0.47 24.21 -10.16
N GLY A 82 1.05 24.98 -9.23
CA GLY A 82 1.17 24.60 -7.82
C GLY A 82 2.13 23.42 -7.57
N VAL A 83 3.18 23.31 -8.38
CA VAL A 83 4.21 22.25 -8.29
C VAL A 83 5.54 22.90 -7.98
N TYR A 84 6.33 22.31 -7.08
CA TYR A 84 7.69 22.78 -6.82
C TYR A 84 8.67 22.27 -7.89
N PRO A 85 9.68 23.07 -8.29
CA PRO A 85 10.70 22.62 -9.25
C PRO A 85 11.41 21.32 -8.84
N ALA A 86 11.59 21.10 -7.54
CA ALA A 86 12.17 19.88 -6.99
C ALA A 86 11.29 18.64 -7.22
N GLU A 87 9.96 18.78 -7.15
CA GLU A 87 9.01 17.70 -7.43
C GLU A 87 9.03 17.32 -8.90
N LEU A 88 9.13 18.33 -9.78
CA LEU A 88 9.23 18.13 -11.22
C LEU A 88 10.51 17.34 -11.61
N GLU A 89 11.66 17.70 -11.04
CA GLU A 89 12.91 16.96 -11.22
C GLU A 89 12.84 15.55 -10.63
N GLN A 90 12.17 15.39 -9.49
CA GLN A 90 11.93 14.07 -8.91
C GLN A 90 11.11 13.19 -9.87
N TRP A 91 10.03 13.71 -10.44
CA TRP A 91 9.21 12.96 -11.40
C TRP A 91 9.98 12.62 -12.68
N ARG A 92 10.82 13.53 -13.16
CA ARG A 92 11.72 13.28 -14.30
C ARG A 92 12.68 12.13 -14.01
N THR A 93 13.30 12.13 -12.83
CA THR A 93 14.23 11.08 -12.40
C THR A 93 13.53 9.73 -12.28
N GLN A 94 12.38 9.69 -11.60
CA GLN A 94 11.57 8.49 -11.45
C GLN A 94 11.10 7.92 -12.79
N ALA A 95 10.73 8.78 -13.75
CA ALA A 95 10.36 8.35 -15.09
C ALA A 95 11.56 7.69 -15.81
N GLY A 96 12.75 8.29 -15.71
CA GLY A 96 13.98 7.72 -16.27
C GLY A 96 14.37 6.38 -15.64
N GLU A 97 14.33 6.29 -14.31
CA GLU A 97 14.60 5.06 -13.56
C GLU A 97 13.62 3.96 -13.95
N SER A 98 12.32 4.26 -13.96
CA SER A 98 11.28 3.30 -14.36
C SER A 98 11.49 2.79 -15.78
N LEU A 99 11.94 3.64 -16.71
CA LEU A 99 12.26 3.26 -18.09
C LEU A 99 13.50 2.34 -18.16
N SER A 100 14.50 2.58 -17.31
CA SER A 100 15.69 1.73 -17.22
C SER A 100 15.42 0.39 -16.55
N ASP A 101 14.49 0.35 -15.60
CA ASP A 101 14.09 -0.84 -14.83
C ASP A 101 13.08 -1.74 -15.55
N LEU A 102 12.62 -1.43 -16.78
CA LEU A 102 11.78 -2.41 -17.52
C LEU A 102 12.52 -3.73 -17.80
N SER A 103 13.85 -3.68 -17.93
CA SER A 103 14.68 -4.87 -18.12
C SER A 103 14.71 -5.75 -16.86
N SER A 104 14.85 -5.13 -15.68
CA SER A 104 14.85 -5.81 -14.37
C SER A 104 13.45 -6.31 -14.00
N THR A 105 12.40 -5.55 -14.29
CA THR A 105 10.99 -5.92 -14.03
C THR A 105 10.56 -7.16 -14.83
N THR A 106 11.00 -7.26 -16.08
CA THR A 106 10.73 -8.44 -16.93
C THR A 106 11.46 -9.69 -16.40
N ALA A 107 12.69 -9.52 -15.92
CA ALA A 107 13.45 -10.60 -15.29
C ALA A 107 12.79 -11.05 -13.98
N LEU A 108 12.38 -10.12 -13.12
CA LEU A 108 11.65 -10.37 -11.87
C LEU A 108 10.30 -11.08 -12.10
N SER A 109 9.57 -10.73 -13.17
CA SER A 109 8.33 -11.43 -13.55
C SER A 109 8.57 -12.90 -13.94
N LYS A 110 9.71 -13.20 -14.57
CA LYS A 110 10.07 -14.57 -14.94
C LYS A 110 10.51 -15.37 -13.73
N THR A 111 11.30 -14.79 -12.83
CA THR A 111 11.70 -15.45 -11.57
C THR A 111 10.50 -15.69 -10.66
N ASP A 112 9.58 -14.73 -10.50
CA ASP A 112 8.36 -14.93 -9.70
C ASP A 112 7.48 -16.07 -10.27
N ARG A 113 7.36 -16.15 -11.60
CA ARG A 113 6.67 -17.27 -12.25
C ARG A 113 7.36 -18.63 -12.02
N ALA A 114 8.69 -18.67 -12.01
CA ALA A 114 9.44 -19.89 -11.71
C ALA A 114 9.25 -20.32 -10.25
N SER A 115 9.40 -19.39 -9.31
CA SER A 115 9.20 -19.61 -7.87
C SER A 115 7.79 -20.10 -7.56
N ARG A 116 6.75 -19.51 -8.17
CA ARG A 116 5.36 -19.97 -7.99
C ARG A 116 5.13 -21.40 -8.49
N LYS A 117 5.80 -21.80 -9.58
CA LYS A 117 5.71 -23.18 -10.09
C LYS A 117 6.36 -24.15 -9.11
N GLU A 118 7.50 -23.79 -8.56
CA GLU A 118 8.24 -24.59 -7.57
C GLU A 118 7.44 -24.74 -6.28
N ILE A 119 6.88 -23.65 -5.74
CA ILE A 119 5.99 -23.68 -4.58
C ILE A 119 4.83 -24.65 -4.80
N ARG A 120 4.15 -24.57 -5.96
CA ARG A 120 3.05 -25.50 -6.28
C ARG A 120 3.51 -26.95 -6.39
N LYS A 121 4.71 -27.20 -6.91
CA LYS A 121 5.28 -28.56 -6.98
C LYS A 121 5.51 -29.09 -5.57
N LEU A 122 6.22 -28.31 -4.74
CA LEU A 122 6.52 -28.67 -3.35
C LEU A 122 5.25 -28.89 -2.54
N GLN A 123 4.22 -28.06 -2.70
CA GLN A 123 2.93 -28.22 -2.02
C GLN A 123 2.24 -29.55 -2.39
N ARG A 124 2.28 -29.97 -3.66
CA ARG A 124 1.71 -31.27 -4.07
C ARG A 124 2.49 -32.44 -3.50
N ASP A 125 3.82 -32.35 -3.51
CA ASP A 125 4.67 -33.40 -2.96
C ASP A 125 4.48 -33.53 -1.44
N LEU A 126 4.32 -32.40 -0.75
CA LEU A 126 4.00 -32.34 0.68
C LEU A 126 2.63 -33.00 0.94
N ALA A 127 1.58 -32.62 0.22
CA ALA A 127 0.25 -33.21 0.39
C ALA A 127 0.22 -34.74 0.14
N ARG A 128 1.00 -35.24 -0.84
CA ARG A 128 1.14 -36.68 -1.09
C ARG A 128 1.82 -37.39 0.08
N LYS A 129 2.87 -36.79 0.63
CA LYS A 129 3.60 -37.32 1.79
C LYS A 129 2.73 -37.32 3.05
N GLU A 130 2.00 -36.24 3.31
CA GLU A 130 1.05 -36.15 4.43
C GLU A 130 -0.06 -37.20 4.31
N LYS A 131 -0.59 -37.44 3.11
CA LYS A 131 -1.59 -38.49 2.89
C LYS A 131 -1.03 -39.88 3.20
N ALA A 132 0.16 -40.21 2.71
CA ALA A 132 0.82 -41.48 3.01
C ALA A 132 1.10 -41.62 4.51
N LEU A 133 1.57 -40.55 5.17
CA LEU A 133 1.77 -40.53 6.62
C LEU A 133 0.45 -40.76 7.38
N ALA A 134 -0.64 -40.12 6.96
CA ALA A 134 -1.95 -40.31 7.57
C ALA A 134 -2.47 -41.74 7.41
N GLU A 135 -2.27 -42.35 6.24
CA GLU A 135 -2.62 -43.77 6.00
C GLU A 135 -1.83 -44.70 6.92
N THR A 136 -0.51 -44.48 7.08
CA THR A 136 0.30 -45.28 8.01
C THR A 136 -0.13 -45.09 9.47
N ALA A 137 -0.43 -43.86 9.89
CA ALA A 137 -0.93 -43.57 11.23
C ALA A 137 -2.28 -44.25 11.48
N ALA A 138 -3.18 -44.28 10.49
CA ALA A 138 -4.47 -44.98 10.59
C ALA A 138 -4.28 -46.49 10.76
N LEU A 139 -3.36 -47.10 10.02
CA LEU A 139 -3.03 -48.52 10.16
C LEU A 139 -2.47 -48.84 11.55
N LEU A 140 -1.56 -48.03 12.08
CA LEU A 140 -1.01 -48.18 13.43
C LEU A 140 -2.07 -48.03 14.53
N VAL A 141 -3.00 -47.08 14.35
CA VAL A 141 -4.13 -46.92 15.29
C VAL A 141 -5.06 -48.13 15.23
N LEU A 142 -5.33 -48.66 14.04
CA LEU A 142 -6.18 -49.84 13.87
C LEU A 142 -5.54 -51.09 14.49
N SER A 143 -4.23 -51.32 14.27
CA SER A 143 -3.52 -52.47 14.86
C SER A 143 -3.57 -52.42 16.38
N LYS A 144 -3.31 -51.25 16.98
CA LYS A 144 -3.39 -51.05 18.43
C LYS A 144 -4.80 -51.28 19.00
N LYS A 145 -5.85 -50.87 18.26
CA LYS A 145 -7.24 -51.12 18.68
C LYS A 145 -7.61 -52.61 18.61
N LEU A 146 -7.15 -53.31 17.58
CA LEU A 146 -7.35 -54.76 17.47
C LEU A 146 -6.61 -55.49 18.60
N GLU A 147 -5.36 -55.13 18.87
CA GLU A 147 -4.61 -55.66 20.01
C GLU A 147 -5.38 -55.49 21.32
N ALA A 148 -5.93 -54.29 21.58
CA ALA A 148 -6.74 -54.06 22.78
C ALA A 148 -7.98 -54.97 22.85
N ILE A 149 -8.75 -55.09 21.76
CA ILE A 149 -9.96 -55.92 21.72
C ILE A 149 -9.64 -57.42 21.93
N PHE A 150 -8.53 -57.91 21.37
CA PHE A 150 -8.19 -59.33 21.39
C PHE A 150 -7.30 -59.75 22.58
N HIS A 151 -6.66 -58.82 23.29
CA HIS A 151 -5.87 -59.12 24.49
C HIS A 151 -6.59 -58.77 25.80
N GLU A 152 -7.72 -58.05 25.76
CA GLU A 152 -8.57 -57.80 26.94
C GLU A 152 -9.49 -59.00 27.26
N SER A 153 -9.53 -60.02 26.39
CA SER A 153 -10.28 -61.27 26.59
C SER A 153 -9.41 -62.48 26.99
N GLY A 154 -8.12 -62.25 27.28
CA GLY A 154 -7.13 -63.31 27.52
C GLY A 154 -6.55 -63.40 28.93
N ASP A 155 -6.93 -62.50 29.85
CA ASP A 155 -6.51 -62.55 31.26
C ASP A 155 -7.72 -62.83 32.18
N GLU A 156 -8.17 -64.08 32.19
CA GLU A 156 -8.72 -64.77 33.37
C GLU A 156 -7.87 -66.01 33.68
#